data_AF-A0A2N0ZXQ0-F1
#
_entry.id   AF-A0A2N0ZXQ0-F1
#
_cell.length_a   1.000
_cell.length_b   1.000
_cell.length_c   1.000
_cell.angle_alpha   90.00
_cell.angle_beta   90.00
_cell.angle_gamma   90.00
#
_symmetry.space_group_name_H-M   'P 1'
#
loop_
_entity.id
_entity.type
_entity.pdbx_description
1 polymer ?
#
loop_
_entity_poly.entity_id
_entity_poly.type
_entity_poly.pdbx_seq_one_letter_code
_entity_poly.pdbx_strand_id
1 'polypeptide(L)'
;MQPVGKEYGNEEKRVTKSIKTVEDNERALARVEVLWEALPNSPEADELDILVTLIHAFEEENYPIATPDPIEAIRFRMEQQKKCSK
;
A
#
# COMPACT_ATOMS: atom_id res chain seq x y z
N MET A 1 37.06 -21.79 9.31
CA MET A 1 36.65 -23.02 8.59
C MET A 1 35.34 -23.47 9.23
N GLN A 2 34.16 -23.24 8.68
CA GLN A 2 33.70 -23.33 7.29
C GLN A 2 32.93 -22.08 6.81
N PRO A 3 32.67 -21.98 5.49
CA PRO A 3 32.36 -20.76 4.74
C PRO A 3 30.85 -20.61 4.50
N VAL A 4 30.38 -19.44 4.06
CA VAL A 4 29.45 -19.35 2.91
C VAL A 4 29.65 -17.97 2.28
N GLY A 5 30.08 -17.95 1.02
CA GLY A 5 29.98 -16.76 0.19
C GLY A 5 28.52 -16.37 0.12
N LYS A 6 28.16 -15.22 0.72
CA LYS A 6 26.96 -14.54 0.30
C LYS A 6 27.31 -13.94 -1.05
N GLU A 7 26.94 -14.68 -2.09
CA GLU A 7 26.77 -14.15 -3.43
C GLU A 7 25.76 -13.01 -3.28
N TYR A 8 26.26 -11.78 -3.09
CA TYR A 8 25.45 -10.59 -3.23
C TYR A 8 25.16 -10.48 -4.74
N GLY A 9 24.12 -11.19 -5.16
CA GLY A 9 23.56 -11.07 -6.49
C GLY A 9 23.28 -9.60 -6.74
N ASN A 10 23.98 -9.06 -7.74
CA ASN A 10 23.81 -7.72 -8.25
C ASN A 10 22.34 -7.49 -8.61
N GLU A 11 21.65 -6.62 -7.88
CA GLU A 11 20.49 -5.91 -8.38
C GLU A 11 20.44 -4.54 -7.73
N GLU A 12 21.27 -3.65 -8.27
CA GLU A 12 21.12 -2.20 -8.18
C GLU A 12 19.84 -1.80 -8.95
N LYS A 13 18.68 -2.27 -8.50
CA LYS A 13 17.38 -1.87 -9.04
C LYS A 13 16.85 -0.75 -8.18
N ARG A 14 17.09 0.49 -8.61
CA ARG A 14 16.25 1.61 -8.22
C ARG A 14 14.80 1.18 -8.47
N VAL A 15 13.97 1.25 -7.43
CA VAL A 15 12.59 0.81 -7.47
C VAL A 15 11.78 1.79 -8.33
N THR A 16 11.76 1.52 -9.62
CA THR A 16 10.90 2.19 -10.62
C THR A 16 10.16 1.15 -11.46
N LYS A 17 9.74 0.05 -10.83
CA LYS A 17 8.89 -0.95 -11.48
C LYS A 17 7.43 -0.61 -11.19
N SER A 18 6.64 -0.49 -12.25
CA SER A 18 5.17 -0.39 -12.17
C SER A 18 4.59 -1.59 -11.43
N ILE A 19 3.58 -1.37 -10.59
CA ILE A 19 2.79 -2.41 -9.92
C ILE A 19 1.68 -2.86 -10.86
N LYS A 20 1.67 -4.13 -11.29
CA LYS A 20 0.69 -4.66 -12.26
C LYS A 20 -0.07 -5.87 -11.75
N THR A 21 0.39 -6.46 -10.66
CA THR A 21 -0.16 -7.69 -10.09
C THR A 21 -0.35 -7.51 -8.60
N VAL A 22 -1.22 -8.33 -8.00
CA VAL A 22 -1.41 -8.34 -6.54
C VAL A 22 -0.10 -8.66 -5.82
N GLU A 23 0.72 -9.57 -6.36
CA GLU A 23 2.03 -9.90 -5.77
C GLU A 23 3.01 -8.70 -5.82
N ASP A 24 2.96 -7.88 -6.88
CA ASP A 24 3.74 -6.63 -6.91
C ASP A 24 3.28 -5.66 -5.82
N ASN A 25 1.97 -5.57 -5.60
CA ASN A 25 1.38 -4.70 -4.58
C ASN A 25 1.75 -5.16 -3.17
N GLU A 26 1.67 -6.46 -2.87
CA GLU A 26 2.10 -7.03 -1.59
C GLU A 26 3.58 -6.77 -1.29
N ARG A 27 4.45 -6.94 -2.30
CA ARG A 27 5.88 -6.61 -2.17
C ARG A 27 6.11 -5.12 -1.94
N ALA A 28 5.35 -4.26 -2.63
CA ALA A 28 5.43 -2.82 -2.46
C ALA A 28 5.01 -2.40 -1.04
N LEU A 29 3.91 -2.96 -0.53
CA LEU A 29 3.44 -2.74 0.85
C LEU A 29 4.49 -3.17 1.88
N ALA A 30 5.08 -4.36 1.73
CA ALA A 30 6.15 -4.82 2.61
C ALA A 30 7.39 -3.89 2.56
N ARG A 31 7.70 -3.31 1.39
CA ARG A 31 8.80 -2.33 1.27
C ARG A 31 8.45 -1.01 1.97
N VAL A 32 7.22 -0.53 1.84
CA VAL A 32 6.72 0.66 2.53
C VAL A 32 6.86 0.51 4.05
N GLU A 33 6.53 -0.65 4.62
CA GLU A 33 6.70 -0.91 6.06
C GLU A 33 8.15 -0.73 6.53
N VAL A 34 9.13 -1.14 5.71
CA VAL A 34 10.56 -0.97 6.01
C VAL A 34 10.99 0.49 5.90
N LEU A 35 10.38 1.27 4.99
CA LEU A 35 10.73 2.66 4.72
C LEU A 35 9.94 3.66 5.59
N TRP A 36 9.03 3.20 6.45
CA TRP A 36 8.12 4.08 7.19
C TRP A 36 8.82 5.14 8.05
N GLU A 37 10.02 4.82 8.57
CA GLU A 37 10.85 5.72 9.38
C GLU A 37 11.96 6.41 8.57
N ALA A 38 11.86 6.46 7.24
CA ALA A 38 12.83 7.12 6.38
C ALA A 38 13.02 8.59 6.77
N LEU A 39 14.28 9.04 6.76
CA LEU A 39 14.59 10.42 7.09
C LEU A 39 14.13 11.35 5.95
N PRO A 40 13.59 12.54 6.27
CA PRO A 40 13.22 13.51 5.24
C PRO A 40 14.40 13.87 4.32
N ASN A 41 14.11 14.03 3.03
CA ASN A 41 15.10 14.33 1.98
C ASN A 41 16.18 13.24 1.82
N SER A 42 15.88 11.98 2.16
CA SER A 42 16.74 10.84 1.87
C SER A 42 16.24 10.07 0.64
N PRO A 43 17.12 9.29 -0.03
CA PRO A 43 16.70 8.42 -1.14
C PRO A 43 15.58 7.43 -0.76
N GLU A 44 15.54 6.99 0.50
CA GLU A 44 14.51 6.13 1.03
C GLU A 44 13.15 6.83 1.15
N ALA A 45 13.14 8.13 1.52
CA ALA A 45 11.92 8.93 1.52
C ALA A 45 11.41 9.15 0.09
N ASP A 46 12.30 9.41 -0.86
CA ASP A 46 11.94 9.50 -2.29
C ASP A 46 11.36 8.17 -2.80
N GLU A 47 11.95 7.03 -2.40
CA GLU A 47 11.44 5.69 -2.74
C GLU A 47 10.05 5.45 -2.14
N LEU A 48 9.85 5.82 -0.87
CA LEU A 48 8.56 5.71 -0.18
C LEU A 48 7.46 6.48 -0.92
N ASP A 49 7.71 7.74 -1.29
CA ASP A 49 6.74 8.58 -2.01
C ASP A 49 6.34 7.96 -3.36
N ILE A 50 7.32 7.43 -4.10
CA ILE A 50 7.07 6.73 -5.37
C ILE A 50 6.20 5.48 -5.14
N LEU A 51 6.55 4.66 -4.16
CA LEU A 51 5.83 3.42 -3.86
C LEU A 51 4.39 3.68 -3.44
N VAL A 52 4.16 4.64 -2.54
CA VAL A 52 2.80 5.04 -2.11
C VAL A 52 1.96 5.48 -3.31
N THR A 53 2.54 6.28 -4.20
CA THR A 53 1.86 6.74 -5.42
C THR A 53 1.46 5.58 -6.33
N LEU A 54 2.38 4.62 -6.54
CA LEU A 54 2.13 3.45 -7.39
C LEU A 54 1.11 2.48 -6.78
N ILE A 55 1.18 2.27 -5.46
CA ILE A 55 0.22 1.44 -4.72
C ILE A 55 -1.18 2.05 -4.87
N HIS A 56 -1.32 3.35 -4.64
CA HIS A 56 -2.60 4.04 -4.76
C HIS A 56 -3.21 3.88 -6.16
N ALA A 57 -2.42 4.11 -7.21
CA ALA A 57 -2.89 3.96 -8.59
C ALA A 57 -3.34 2.53 -8.91
N PHE A 58 -2.62 1.52 -8.42
CA PHE A 58 -3.00 0.12 -8.58
C PHE A 58 -4.30 -0.20 -7.81
N GLU A 59 -4.42 0.26 -6.57
CA GLU A 59 -5.61 -0.02 -5.74
C GLU A 59 -6.86 0.68 -6.25
N GLU A 60 -6.75 1.89 -6.79
CA GLU A 60 -7.88 2.61 -7.39
C GLU A 60 -8.48 1.82 -8.57
N GLU A 61 -7.64 1.18 -9.38
CA GLU A 61 -8.08 0.34 -10.50
C GLU A 61 -8.62 -1.03 -10.05
N ASN A 62 -7.98 -1.67 -9.06
CA ASN A 62 -8.24 -3.07 -8.71
C ASN A 62 -9.23 -3.23 -7.54
N TYR A 63 -9.33 -2.25 -6.66
CA TYR A 63 -10.18 -2.26 -5.46
C TYR A 63 -11.04 -0.99 -5.39
N PRO A 64 -11.92 -0.75 -6.38
CA PRO A 64 -12.78 0.43 -6.38
C PRO A 64 -13.66 0.42 -5.13
N ILE A 65 -13.70 1.57 -4.44
CA ILE A 65 -14.61 1.76 -3.30
C ILE A 65 -16.04 1.77 -3.86
N ALA A 66 -16.74 0.66 -3.69
CA ALA A 66 -18.16 0.60 -4.04
C ALA A 66 -18.91 1.63 -3.20
N THR A 67 -19.63 2.54 -3.86
CA THR A 67 -20.56 3.41 -3.14
C THR A 67 -21.62 2.52 -2.51
N PRO A 68 -21.91 2.67 -1.20
CA PRO A 68 -22.98 1.90 -0.57
C PRO A 68 -24.27 2.14 -1.35
N ASP A 69 -25.05 1.08 -1.55
CA ASP A 69 -26.35 1.20 -2.19
C ASP A 69 -27.15 2.32 -1.49
N PRO A 70 -27.69 3.31 -2.22
CA PRO A 70 -28.35 4.46 -1.61
C PRO A 70 -29.46 4.06 -0.61
N ILE A 71 -30.15 2.94 -0.83
CA ILE A 71 -31.18 2.41 0.07
C ILE A 71 -30.52 1.88 1.35
N GLU A 72 -29.42 1.14 1.25
CA GLU A 72 -28.66 0.66 2.40
C GLU A 72 -28.00 1.80 3.18
N ALA A 73 -27.53 2.85 2.49
CA ALA A 73 -26.99 4.06 3.12
C ALA A 73 -28.05 4.82 3.94
N ILE A 74 -29.29 4.90 3.42
CA ILE A 74 -30.43 5.47 4.15
C ILE A 74 -30.79 4.59 5.37
N ARG A 75 -30.85 3.27 5.18
CA ARG A 75 -31.15 2.32 6.25
C ARG A 75 -30.14 2.40 7.39
N PHE A 76 -28.84 2.45 7.07
CA PHE A 76 -27.77 2.65 8.04
C PHE A 76 -28.00 3.92 8.86
N ARG A 77 -28.31 5.06 8.22
CA ARG A 77 -28.60 6.33 8.91
C ARG A 77 -29.81 6.22 9.85
N MET A 78 -30.85 5.51 9.44
CA MET A 78 -32.03 5.26 10.29
C MET A 78 -31.69 4.40 11.51
N GLU A 79 -30.84 3.39 11.37
CA GLU A 79 -30.38 2.55 12.49
C GLU A 79 -29.49 3.30 13.47
N GLN A 80 -28.58 4.15 12.99
CA GLN A 80 -27.73 4.99 13.85
C GLN A 80 -28.58 5.96 14.71
N GLN A 81 -29.61 6.58 14.13
CA GLN A 81 -30.52 7.45 14.89
C GLN A 81 -31.30 6.70 15.98
N LYS A 82 -31.70 5.45 15.73
CA LYS A 82 -32.37 4.62 16.75
C LYS A 82 -31.43 4.20 17.89
N LYS A 83 -30.12 4.05 17.64
CA LYS A 83 -29.14 3.57 18.62
C LYS A 83 -28.68 4.64 19.63
N CYS A 84 -28.88 5.93 19.36
CA CYS A 84 -28.46 7.03 20.25
C CYS A 84 -29.58 7.55 21.17
N SER A 85 -30.73 6.87 21.27
CA SER A 85 -31.84 7.20 22.19
C SER A 85 -31.88 6.31 23.45
N LYS A 86 -30.73 6.01 24.05
CA LYS A 86 -30.66 5.35 25.37
C LYS A 86 -29.96 6.23 26.38
#